data_AF-A0A7N2MAF4-F1
#
_entry.id   AF-A0A7N2MAF4-F1
#
_cell.length_a   1.000
_cell.length_b   1.000
_cell.length_c   1.000
_cell.angle_alpha   90.00
_cell.angle_beta   90.00
_cell.angle_gamma   90.00
#
_symmetry.space_group_name_H-M   'P 1'
#
loop_
_entity.id
_entity.type
_entity.pdbx_description
1 polymer ?
#
loop_
_entity_poly.entity_id
_entity_poly.type
_entity_poly.pdbx_seq_one_letter_code
_entity_poly.pdbx_strand_id
1 'polypeptide(L)' 'MDTRVSTQLKSQSKQVGYEEKTAAVHDEMKRMNRLPANSTYATHRLRVLNKILQLMSIQSHNEEEEEI' A
#
# COMPACT_ATOMS: atom_id res chain seq x y z
N MET A 1 25.86 -9.84 -20.62
CA MET A 1 24.82 -9.01 -21.24
C MET A 1 23.54 -9.28 -20.44
N ASP A 2 23.44 -8.92 -19.16
CA ASP A 2 22.38 -9.51 -18.29
C ASP A 2 21.86 -8.60 -17.17
N THR A 3 22.34 -7.37 -17.04
CA THR A 3 21.97 -6.49 -15.91
C THR A 3 20.60 -5.82 -16.06
N ARG A 4 20.09 -5.65 -17.29
CA ARG A 4 18.78 -4.99 -17.53
C ARG A 4 17.55 -5.87 -17.24
N VAL A 5 17.69 -7.20 -17.34
CA VAL A 5 16.56 -8.12 -17.11
C VAL A 5 16.30 -8.30 -15.61
N SER A 6 17.35 -8.22 -14.79
CA SER A 6 17.28 -8.40 -13.33
C SER A 6 16.65 -7.19 -12.62
N THR A 7 16.85 -5.97 -13.12
CA THR A 7 16.23 -4.76 -12.56
C THR A 7 14.72 -4.71 -12.87
N GLN A 8 14.31 -5.12 -14.07
CA GLN A 8 12.91 -5.12 -14.50
C GLN A 8 12.04 -6.17 -13.77
N LEU A 9 12.60 -7.33 -13.41
CA LEU A 9 11.88 -8.34 -12.62
C LEU A 9 11.67 -7.88 -11.17
N LYS A 10 12.63 -7.12 -10.63
CA LYS A 10 12.57 -6.58 -9.26
C LYS A 10 11.54 -5.44 -9.13
N SER A 11 11.39 -4.58 -10.15
CA SER A 11 10.35 -3.55 -10.17
C SER A 11 8.95 -4.14 -10.37
N GLN A 12 8.80 -5.15 -11.25
CA GLN A 12 7.51 -5.86 -11.43
C GLN A 12 7.04 -6.60 -10.18
N SER A 13 7.93 -7.38 -9.53
CA SER A 13 7.58 -8.07 -8.28
C SER A 13 7.22 -7.11 -7.14
N LYS A 14 7.87 -5.94 -7.07
CA LYS A 14 7.52 -4.87 -6.13
C LYS A 14 6.18 -4.20 -6.46
N GLN A 15 5.88 -3.94 -7.73
CA GLN A 15 4.59 -3.38 -8.16
C GLN A 15 3.43 -4.32 -7.85
N VAL A 16 3.58 -5.62 -8.15
CA VAL A 16 2.58 -6.64 -7.80
C VAL A 16 2.36 -6.68 -6.28
N GLY A 17 3.43 -6.59 -5.49
CA GLY A 17 3.33 -6.53 -4.03
C GLY A 17 2.71 -5.22 -3.49
N TYR A 18 2.86 -4.09 -4.19
CA TYR A 18 2.22 -2.83 -3.82
C TYR A 18 0.70 -2.88 -4.05
N GLU A 19 0.28 -3.40 -5.20
CA GLU A 19 -1.13 -3.53 -5.55
C GLU A 19 -1.84 -4.49 -4.60
N GLU A 20 -1.22 -5.63 -4.28
CA GLU A 20 -1.74 -6.59 -3.31
C GLU A 20 -1.88 -5.99 -1.90
N LYS A 21 -0.87 -5.25 -1.43
CA LYS A 21 -0.93 -4.53 -0.14
C LYS A 21 -2.03 -3.49 -0.12
N THR A 22 -2.21 -2.76 -1.23
CA THR A 22 -3.25 -1.72 -1.35
C THR A 22 -4.64 -2.34 -1.32
N ALA A 23 -4.85 -3.45 -2.04
CA ALA A 23 -6.08 -4.22 -2.01
C ALA A 23 -6.42 -4.71 -0.58
N ALA A 24 -5.44 -5.24 0.15
CA ALA A 24 -5.62 -5.71 1.53
C ALA A 24 -6.05 -4.57 2.49
N VAL A 25 -5.49 -3.37 2.33
CA VAL A 25 -5.87 -2.18 3.11
C VAL A 25 -7.33 -1.78 2.81
N HIS A 26 -7.73 -1.76 1.54
CA HIS A 26 -9.09 -1.43 1.15
C HIS A 26 -10.12 -2.45 1.64
N ASP A 27 -9.79 -3.73 1.65
CA ASP A 27 -10.67 -4.76 2.19
C ASP A 27 -10.87 -4.62 3.70
N GLU A 28 -9.83 -4.27 4.46
CA GLU A 28 -9.97 -3.94 5.87
C GLU A 28 -10.83 -2.68 6.08
N MET A 29 -10.65 -1.63 5.26
CA MET A 29 -11.51 -0.44 5.34
C MET A 29 -12.97 -0.80 5.12
N LYS A 30 -13.28 -1.65 4.13
CA LYS A 30 -14.64 -2.16 3.89
C LYS A 30 -15.18 -2.93 5.10
N ARG A 31 -14.35 -3.75 5.76
CA ARG A 31 -14.75 -4.45 7.01
C ARG A 31 -15.06 -3.47 8.13
N MET A 32 -14.24 -2.43 8.31
CA MET A 32 -14.45 -1.41 9.34
C MET A 32 -15.71 -0.57 9.09
N ASN A 33 -16.05 -0.28 7.83
CA ASN A 33 -17.26 0.44 7.48
C ASN A 33 -18.56 -0.35 7.73
N ARG A 34 -18.48 -1.66 7.96
CA ARG A 34 -19.63 -2.49 8.38
C ARG A 34 -19.89 -2.40 9.88
N LEU A 35 -18.94 -1.87 10.65
CA LEU A 35 -19.09 -1.74 12.09
C LEU A 35 -19.94 -0.49 12.42
N PRO A 36 -20.67 -0.52 13.55
CA PRO A 36 -21.41 0.65 14.02
C PRO A 36 -20.51 1.89 14.18
N ALA A 37 -21.01 3.07 13.80
CA ALA A 37 -20.26 4.32 13.82
C ALA A 37 -19.81 4.79 15.22
N ASN A 38 -20.43 4.25 16.29
CA ASN A 38 -20.03 4.48 17.67
C ASN A 38 -18.84 3.60 18.12
N SER A 39 -18.32 2.73 17.25
CA SER A 39 -17.14 1.92 17.55
C SER A 39 -15.87 2.79 17.52
N THR A 40 -15.33 3.06 18.71
CA THR A 40 -14.02 3.70 18.88
C THR A 40 -12.93 2.93 18.15
N TYR A 41 -12.99 1.60 18.16
CA TYR A 41 -12.04 0.75 17.45
C TYR A 41 -12.12 0.93 15.93
N ALA A 42 -13.33 0.92 15.35
CA ALA A 42 -13.50 1.13 13.90
C ALA A 42 -12.96 2.49 13.46
N THR A 43 -13.26 3.55 14.23
CA THR A 43 -12.77 4.91 13.97
C THR A 43 -11.24 4.97 14.04
N HIS A 44 -10.64 4.39 15.08
CA HIS A 44 -9.18 4.35 15.21
C HIS A 44 -8.54 3.57 14.06
N ARG A 45 -9.08 2.39 13.73
CA ARG A 45 -8.56 1.52 12.67
C ARG A 45 -8.62 2.19 11.30
N LEU A 46 -9.71 2.89 10.96
CA LEU A 46 -9.82 3.64 9.70
C LEU A 46 -8.75 4.73 9.59
N ARG A 47 -8.42 5.44 10.67
CA ARG A 47 -7.34 6.44 10.68
C ARG A 47 -5.97 5.80 10.43
N VAL A 48 -5.69 4.67 11.08
CA VAL A 48 -4.45 3.91 10.88
C VAL A 48 -4.34 3.43 9.44
N LEU A 49 -5.40 2.85 8.87
CA LEU A 49 -5.43 2.37 7.49
C LEU A 49 -5.22 3.51 6.48
N ASN A 50 -5.84 4.67 6.71
CA ASN A 50 -5.60 5.87 5.88
C ASN A 50 -4.14 6.31 5.96
N LYS A 51 -3.52 6.26 7.15
CA LYS A 51 -2.11 6.61 7.31
C LYS A 51 -1.19 5.62 6.58
N ILE A 52 -1.49 4.33 6.64
CA ILE A 52 -0.75 3.28 5.91
C ILE A 52 -0.82 3.56 4.39
N LEU A 53 -2.00 3.86 3.85
CA LEU A 53 -2.18 4.16 2.43
C LEU A 53 -1.35 5.38 1.98
N GLN A 54 -1.33 6.44 2.78
CA GLN A 54 -0.48 7.61 2.51
C GLN A 54 1.01 7.26 2.52
N LEU A 55 1.47 6.48 3.49
CA LEU A 55 2.87 6.07 3.58
C LEU A 55 3.28 5.18 2.42
N MET A 56 2.41 4.27 1.99
CA MET A 56 2.62 3.45 0.80
C MET A 56 2.77 4.31 -0.45
N SER A 57 1.90 5.31 -0.65
CA SER A 57 1.99 6.23 -1.78
C SER A 57 3.28 7.05 -1.78
N ILE A 58 3.77 7.48 -0.61
CA ILE A 58 5.04 8.23 -0.50
C ILE A 58 6.23 7.32 -0.77
N GLN A 59 6.22 6.09 -0.25
CA GLN A 59 7.31 5.14 -0.47
C GLN A 59 7.44 4.75 -1.94
N SER A 60 6.33 4.61 -2.67
CA SER A 60 6.36 4.42 -4.12
C SER A 60 7.01 5.60 -4.86
N HIS A 61 6.78 6.84 -4.43
CA HIS A 61 7.33 8.01 -5.12
C HIS A 61 8.83 8.21 -4.86
N ASN A 62 9.29 7.94 -3.63
CA ASN A 62 10.72 8.00 -3.31
C ASN A 62 11.54 6.90 -4.00
N GLU A 63 10.95 5.73 -4.28
CA GLU A 63 11.63 4.68 -5.06
C GLU A 63 11.74 5.01 -6.56
N GLU A 64 10.91 5.92 -7.08
CA GLU A 64 11.01 6.43 -8.47
C GLU A 64 12.11 7.52 -8.62
N GLU A 65 12.43 8.26 -7.55
CA GLU A 65 13.46 9.31 -7.58
C GLU A 65 14.90 8.80 -7.37
N GLU A 66 15.09 7.58 -6.85
CA GLU A 66 16.42 6.96 -6.65
C GLU A 66 17.00 6.36 -7.95
N GLU A 67 16.29 6.46 -9.09
CA GLU A 67 16.69 5.99 -10.42
C GLU A 67 17.08 7.14 -11.38
N ILE A 68 17.67 8.23 -10.87
CA ILE A 68 18.26 9.33 -11.67
C ILE A 68 19.76 9.47 -11.38
#